data_AF-A8W985-F1
#
_entry.id   AF-A8W985-F1
#
_cell.length_a   1.000
_cell.length_b   1.000
_cell.length_c   1.000
_cell.angle_alpha   90.00
_cell.angle_beta   90.00
_cell.angle_gamma   90.00
#
_symmetry.space_group_name_H-M   'P 1'
#
loop_
_entity.id
_entity.type
_entity.pdbx_description
1 polymer ?
#
loop_
_entity_poly.entity_id
_entity_poly.type
_entity_poly.pdbx_seq_one_letter_code
_entity_poly.pdbx_strand_id
1 'polypeptide(L)'
;MQGSCVVVLGLLCCLVARGGSYTPWDLSWTARGDPTAWSWGAETNSRAVASSHPVAVQCQEAQLVVTVHRDLFGTGRLINAADLTLGPAACKHSSLNAAHNTVTFAAGLHECGSVVQ
;
A
#
# COMPACT_ATOMS: atom_id res chain seq x y z
N MET A 1 -60.65 -7.23 12.47
CA MET A 1 -59.66 -8.17 13.03
C MET A 1 -59.02 -9.06 11.94
N GLN A 2 -58.52 -8.46 10.85
CA GLN A 2 -57.79 -9.15 9.76
C GLN A 2 -56.37 -8.58 9.60
N GLY A 3 -55.82 -7.99 10.67
CA GLY A 3 -54.44 -7.47 10.70
C GLY A 3 -53.44 -8.42 11.35
N SER A 4 -53.89 -9.55 11.90
CA SER A 4 -53.02 -10.48 12.65
C SER A 4 -52.59 -11.72 11.87
N CYS A 5 -53.21 -12.03 10.71
CA CYS A 5 -52.81 -13.17 9.88
C CYS A 5 -51.55 -12.90 9.04
N VAL A 6 -51.27 -11.65 8.68
CA VAL A 6 -50.11 -11.30 7.82
C VAL A 6 -48.80 -11.27 8.63
N VAL A 7 -48.88 -11.02 9.94
CA VAL A 7 -47.69 -10.88 10.80
C VAL A 7 -47.06 -12.25 11.11
N VAL A 8 -47.85 -13.33 11.14
CA VAL A 8 -47.36 -14.68 11.44
C VAL A 8 -46.55 -15.27 10.28
N LEU A 9 -46.92 -14.99 9.03
CA LEU A 9 -46.17 -15.46 7.85
C LEU A 9 -44.84 -14.72 7.62
N GLY A 10 -44.72 -13.46 8.07
CA GLY A 10 -43.47 -12.72 8.02
C GLY A 10 -42.44 -13.19 9.05
N LEU A 11 -42.89 -13.58 10.25
CA LEU A 11 -42.00 -14.03 11.33
C LEU A 11 -41.49 -15.47 11.15
N LEU A 12 -42.20 -16.34 10.42
CA LEU A 12 -41.71 -17.68 10.11
C LEU A 12 -40.57 -17.71 9.07
N CYS A 13 -40.41 -16.65 8.26
CA CYS A 13 -39.33 -16.60 7.27
C CYS A 13 -37.94 -16.42 7.91
N CYS A 14 -37.88 -15.95 9.17
CA CYS A 14 -36.62 -15.80 9.91
C CYS A 14 -36.07 -17.12 10.49
N LEU A 15 -36.81 -18.23 10.45
CA LEU A 15 -36.40 -19.46 11.14
C LEU A 15 -35.78 -20.55 10.24
N VAL A 16 -35.68 -20.36 8.92
CA VAL A 16 -35.16 -21.42 8.00
C VAL A 16 -33.88 -21.07 7.25
N ALA A 17 -33.37 -19.83 7.32
CA ALA A 17 -32.09 -19.49 6.69
C ALA A 17 -30.88 -19.77 7.61
N ARG A 18 -30.78 -21.01 8.13
CA ARG A 18 -29.57 -21.54 8.75
C ARG A 18 -29.15 -22.81 8.02
N GLY A 19 -28.79 -22.65 6.75
CA GLY A 19 -28.19 -23.67 5.90
C GLY A 19 -26.96 -23.07 5.22
N GLY A 20 -25.78 -23.53 5.63
CA GLY A 20 -24.50 -22.98 5.19
C GLY A 20 -24.30 -23.08 3.68
N SER A 21 -23.91 -21.95 3.09
CA SER A 21 -23.23 -21.94 1.79
C SER A 21 -21.74 -22.04 2.10
N TYR A 22 -21.16 -23.21 1.87
CA TYR A 22 -19.71 -23.38 1.89
C TYR A 22 -19.13 -22.60 0.72
N THR A 23 -18.43 -21.51 0.99
CA THR A 23 -17.57 -20.87 -0.01
C THR A 23 -16.20 -21.56 0.07
N PRO A 24 -15.61 -22.00 -1.05
CA PRO A 24 -14.33 -22.74 -1.06
C PRO A 24 -13.10 -21.86 -0.74
N TRP A 25 -13.29 -20.65 -0.22
CA TRP A 25 -12.23 -19.69 0.10
C TRP A 25 -12.21 -19.23 1.56
N ASP A 26 -12.95 -19.89 2.46
CA ASP A 26 -12.86 -19.58 3.90
C ASP A 26 -11.68 -20.33 4.58
N LEU A 27 -10.46 -19.95 4.19
CA LEU A 27 -9.23 -20.29 4.90
C LEU A 27 -8.77 -19.08 5.71
N SER A 28 -9.34 -19.00 6.92
CA SER A 28 -8.75 -18.52 8.18
C SER A 28 -7.69 -17.42 8.12
N TRP A 29 -8.05 -16.20 8.53
CA TRP A 29 -7.20 -15.29 9.35
C TRP A 29 -8.00 -14.30 10.22
N THR A 30 -9.27 -14.58 10.54
CA THR A 30 -10.08 -13.67 11.39
C THR A 30 -10.34 -14.18 12.80
N ALA A 31 -9.61 -15.21 13.24
CA ALA A 31 -9.59 -15.61 14.64
C ALA A 31 -8.33 -15.07 15.34
N ARG A 32 -8.52 -13.95 16.04
CA ARG A 32 -7.66 -13.44 17.14
C ARG A 32 -6.32 -12.80 16.69
N GLY A 33 -6.40 -11.54 16.31
CA GLY A 33 -5.27 -10.61 16.34
C GLY A 33 -5.83 -9.19 16.43
N ASP A 34 -5.73 -8.58 17.60
CA ASP A 34 -6.00 -7.15 17.79
C ASP A 34 -5.35 -6.33 16.66
N PRO A 35 -6.08 -5.42 15.98
CA PRO A 35 -5.50 -4.58 14.93
C PRO A 35 -4.39 -3.62 15.43
N THR A 36 -4.14 -3.59 16.74
CA THR A 36 -3.07 -2.87 17.43
C THR A 36 -1.86 -3.74 17.80
N ALA A 37 -1.84 -5.03 17.44
CA ALA A 37 -0.75 -5.95 17.78
C ALA A 37 0.52 -5.86 16.90
N TRP A 38 0.57 -4.94 15.93
CA TRP A 38 1.84 -4.46 15.35
C TRP A 38 2.28 -3.15 16.03
N SER A 39 2.05 -3.02 17.34
CA SER A 39 2.78 -2.06 18.15
C SER A 39 4.23 -2.55 18.19
N TRP A 40 5.04 -2.05 17.24
CA TRP A 40 6.48 -1.98 17.38
C TRP A 40 6.76 -1.58 18.82
N GLY A 41 7.50 -2.41 19.55
CA GLY A 41 7.82 -2.14 20.95
C GLY A 41 8.24 -0.69 21.09
N ALA A 42 7.48 0.07 21.87
CA ALA A 42 7.88 1.40 22.24
C ALA A 42 9.14 1.24 23.11
N GLU A 43 10.29 1.58 22.56
CA GLU A 43 11.47 1.85 23.38
C GLU A 43 12.30 2.98 22.74
N THR A 44 12.08 4.17 23.32
CA THR A 44 12.96 5.33 23.43
C THR A 44 13.27 6.19 22.20
N ASN A 45 12.60 7.34 22.13
CA ASN A 45 13.08 8.60 21.56
C ASN A 45 13.79 8.53 20.19
N SER A 46 13.18 7.88 19.22
CA SER A 46 13.43 8.22 17.82
C SER A 46 12.52 9.40 17.53
N ARG A 47 13.09 10.60 17.35
CA ARG A 47 12.37 11.74 16.74
C ARG A 47 11.44 11.18 15.68
N ALA A 48 10.14 11.47 15.76
CA ALA A 48 9.24 11.28 14.64
C ALA A 48 9.75 12.17 13.51
N VAL A 49 10.73 11.66 12.76
CA VAL A 49 10.95 12.07 11.38
C VAL A 49 9.59 11.79 10.78
N ALA A 50 8.85 12.85 10.46
CA ALA A 50 7.58 12.74 9.77
C ALA A 50 7.75 11.67 8.68
N SER A 51 6.76 10.80 8.54
CA SER A 51 6.65 9.72 7.56
C SER A 51 6.62 10.25 6.11
N SER A 52 7.56 11.12 5.78
CA SER A 52 7.91 11.53 4.45
C SER A 52 8.58 10.33 3.83
N HIS A 53 7.80 9.59 3.03
CA HIS A 53 8.32 8.47 2.26
C HIS A 53 9.33 9.04 1.27
N PRO A 54 10.65 8.86 1.49
CA PRO A 54 11.66 9.51 0.65
C PRO A 54 11.68 8.91 -0.76
N VAL A 55 11.07 7.74 -0.93
CA VAL A 55 10.88 7.07 -2.21
C VAL A 55 9.40 6.70 -2.33
N ALA A 56 8.76 7.19 -3.38
CA ALA A 56 7.42 6.81 -3.79
C ALA A 56 7.49 6.06 -5.13
N VAL A 57 6.76 4.96 -5.24
CA VAL A 57 6.73 4.13 -6.45
C VAL A 57 5.30 4.05 -6.94
N GLN A 58 5.09 4.29 -8.23
CA GLN A 58 3.83 4.07 -8.91
C GLN A 58 4.02 2.97 -9.95
N CYS A 59 3.33 1.84 -9.75
CA CYS A 59 3.26 0.77 -10.72
C CYS A 59 2.11 1.04 -11.68
N GLN A 60 2.43 1.30 -12.94
CA GLN A 60 1.45 1.46 -14.03
C GLN A 60 1.41 0.16 -14.85
N GLU A 61 0.62 0.14 -15.92
CA GLU A 61 0.35 -1.07 -16.69
C GLU A 61 1.62 -1.66 -17.34
N ALA A 62 2.48 -0.82 -17.91
CA ALA A 62 3.69 -1.24 -18.64
C ALA A 62 4.98 -0.53 -18.19
N GLN A 63 4.87 0.41 -17.26
CA GLN A 63 5.98 1.21 -16.76
C GLN A 63 5.86 1.42 -15.26
N LEU A 64 6.97 1.79 -14.64
CA LEU A 64 7.02 2.23 -13.26
C LEU A 64 7.52 3.67 -13.20
N VAL A 65 6.97 4.44 -12.26
CA VAL A 65 7.42 5.80 -11.97
C VAL A 65 7.91 5.86 -10.54
N VAL A 66 9.22 6.04 -10.35
CA VAL A 66 9.83 6.26 -9.04
C VAL A 66 10.04 7.75 -8.84
N THR A 67 9.53 8.28 -7.74
CA THR A 67 9.82 9.64 -7.28
C THR A 67 10.66 9.56 -6.01
N VAL A 68 11.84 10.16 -6.05
CA VAL A 68 12.82 10.14 -4.98
C VAL A 68 13.03 11.55 -4.45
N HIS A 69 12.93 11.75 -3.14
CA HIS A 69 13.26 13.00 -2.48
C HIS A 69 14.79 13.11 -2.31
N ARG A 70 15.38 14.24 -2.67
CA ARG A 70 16.83 14.44 -2.65
C ARG A 70 17.41 14.55 -1.24
N ASP A 71 16.60 14.87 -0.23
CA ASP A 71 16.99 14.66 1.16
C ASP A 71 16.63 13.22 1.58
N LEU A 72 17.32 12.24 0.96
CA LEU A 72 17.07 10.81 1.17
C LEU A 72 17.30 10.37 2.62
N PHE A 73 18.21 11.04 3.31
CA PHE A 73 18.67 10.67 4.64
C PHE A 73 18.05 11.52 5.76
N GLY A 74 17.18 12.48 5.42
CA GLY A 74 16.57 13.40 6.39
C GLY A 74 17.58 14.28 7.14
N THR A 75 18.71 14.60 6.50
CA THR A 75 19.80 15.39 7.11
C THR A 75 19.76 16.86 6.68
N GLY A 76 18.85 17.24 5.80
CA GLY A 76 18.81 18.54 5.14
C GLY A 76 19.88 18.73 4.06
N ARG A 77 20.72 17.71 3.80
CA ARG A 77 21.70 17.72 2.71
C ARG A 77 21.12 17.05 1.47
N LEU A 78 20.95 17.84 0.41
CA LEU A 78 20.43 17.39 -0.87
C LEU A 78 21.50 16.63 -1.65
N ILE A 79 21.23 15.38 -2.00
CA ILE A 79 22.09 14.60 -2.90
C ILE A 79 22.03 15.13 -4.33
N ASN A 80 23.05 14.88 -5.14
CA ASN A 80 23.03 15.25 -6.55
C ASN A 80 22.09 14.31 -7.32
N ALA A 81 21.28 14.86 -8.23
CA ALA A 81 20.40 14.06 -9.07
C ALA A 81 21.16 13.14 -10.03
N ALA A 82 22.41 13.48 -10.37
CA ALA A 82 23.26 12.66 -11.23
C ALA A 82 23.79 11.39 -10.54
N ASP A 83 23.86 11.40 -9.20
CA ASP A 83 24.31 10.28 -8.36
C ASP A 83 23.21 9.24 -8.15
N LEU A 84 21.96 9.59 -8.46
CA LEU A 84 20.84 8.66 -8.43
C LEU A 84 20.66 7.97 -9.78
N THR A 85 20.55 6.64 -9.74
CA THR A 85 20.31 5.82 -10.91
C THR A 85 19.30 4.71 -10.61
N LEU A 86 18.51 4.33 -11.61
CA LEU A 86 17.51 3.26 -11.48
C LEU A 86 18.05 1.93 -12.04
N GLY A 87 17.98 0.89 -11.20
CA GLY A 87 18.28 -0.49 -11.55
C GLY A 87 19.76 -0.78 -11.85
N PRO A 88 20.11 -2.06 -12.10
CA PRO A 88 21.49 -2.48 -12.41
C PRO A 88 22.06 -1.84 -13.69
N ALA A 89 21.19 -1.44 -14.64
CA ALA A 89 21.61 -0.76 -15.85
C ALA A 89 21.97 0.74 -15.64
N ALA A 90 21.87 1.24 -14.41
CA ALA A 90 22.19 2.61 -14.03
C ALA A 90 21.43 3.68 -14.85
N CYS A 91 20.14 3.45 -15.10
CA CYS A 91 19.30 4.38 -15.85
C CYS A 91 19.27 5.77 -15.20
N LYS A 92 19.38 6.81 -16.03
CA LYS A 92 19.33 8.21 -15.59
C LYS A 92 17.90 8.64 -15.28
N HIS A 93 17.78 9.70 -14.49
CA HIS A 93 16.48 10.28 -14.16
C HIS A 93 15.83 10.90 -15.40
N SER A 94 14.51 10.81 -15.49
CA SER A 94 13.73 11.40 -16.58
C SER A 94 13.38 12.86 -16.32
N SER A 95 13.22 13.25 -15.05
CA SER A 95 12.97 14.65 -14.69
C SER A 95 13.41 15.00 -13.26
N LEU A 96 13.56 16.30 -13.03
CA LEU A 96 13.89 16.90 -11.74
C LEU A 96 12.84 17.95 -11.39
N ASN A 97 12.34 17.93 -10.16
CA ASN A 97 11.49 18.97 -9.62
C ASN A 97 12.24 19.73 -8.52
N ALA A 98 12.70 20.95 -8.85
CA ALA A 98 13.44 21.79 -7.93
C ALA A 98 12.58 22.36 -6.78
N ALA A 99 11.27 22.56 -6.99
CA ALA A 99 10.39 23.12 -5.96
C ALA A 99 10.19 22.14 -4.79
N HIS A 100 10.11 20.85 -5.10
CA HIS A 100 9.95 19.78 -4.10
C HIS A 100 11.23 19.01 -3.83
N ASN A 101 12.36 19.41 -4.44
CA ASN A 101 13.62 18.67 -4.36
C ASN A 101 13.47 17.17 -4.67
N THR A 102 12.66 16.82 -5.68
CA THR A 102 12.45 15.42 -6.08
C THR A 102 13.08 15.12 -7.44
N VAL A 103 13.45 13.86 -7.62
CA VAL A 103 14.00 13.28 -8.83
C VAL A 103 13.05 12.17 -9.26
N THR A 104 12.67 12.16 -10.53
CA THR A 104 11.75 11.17 -11.07
C THR A 104 12.44 10.27 -12.07
N PHE A 105 12.18 8.97 -11.97
CA PHE A 105 12.58 7.96 -12.92
C PHE A 105 11.30 7.37 -13.51
N ALA A 106 11.22 7.35 -14.83
CA ALA A 106 10.17 6.63 -15.56
C ALA A 106 10.88 5.58 -16.42
N ALA A 107 10.53 4.31 -16.24
CA ALA A 107 11.14 3.20 -16.97
C ALA A 107 10.08 2.11 -17.20
N GLY A 108 10.17 1.41 -18.34
CA GLY A 108 9.38 0.22 -18.59
C GLY A 108 9.64 -0.87 -17.55
N LEU A 109 8.65 -1.72 -17.27
CA LEU A 109 8.78 -2.78 -16.25
C LEU A 109 9.88 -3.81 -16.55
N HIS A 110 10.28 -3.96 -17.81
CA HIS A 110 11.38 -4.82 -18.25
C HIS A 110 12.69 -4.07 -18.47
N GLU A 111 12.67 -2.73 -18.37
CA GLU A 111 13.83 -1.90 -18.63
C GLU A 111 14.72 -1.77 -17.38
N CYS A 112 15.85 -1.09 -17.53
CA CYS A 112 16.79 -0.78 -16.45
C CYS A 112 17.38 -1.98 -15.69
N GLY A 113 17.32 -3.18 -16.28
CA GLY A 113 17.79 -4.41 -15.64
C GLY A 113 16.81 -4.94 -14.58
N SER A 114 15.53 -4.61 -14.70
CA SER A 114 14.47 -5.12 -13.83
C SER A 114 14.29 -6.63 -14.00
N VAL A 115 13.89 -7.31 -12.92
CA VAL A 115 13.68 -8.76 -12.86
C VAL A 115 12.23 -9.03 -12.48
N VAL A 116 11.59 -9.99 -13.15
CA VAL A 116 10.28 -10.53 -12.77
C VAL A 116 10.47 -11.81 -11.95
N GLN A 117 9.67 -11.99 -10.90
CA GLN A 117 9.71 -13.15 -10.00
C GLN A 117 8.35 -13.84 -9.96
#